data_AF-A0A4Y2K045-F1
#
_entry.id   AF-A0A4Y2K045-F1
#
_cell.length_a   1.000
_cell.length_b   1.000
_cell.length_c   1.000
_cell.angle_alpha   90.00
_cell.angle_beta   90.00
_cell.angle_gamma   90.00
#
_symmetry.space_group_name_H-M   'P 1'
#
loop_
_entity.id
_entity.type
_entity.pdbx_description
1 polymer ?
#
loop_
_entity_poly.entity_id
_entity_poly.type
_entity_poly.pdbx_seq_one_letter_code
_entity_poly.pdbx_strand_id
1 'polypeptide(L)'
;MEYAEHGALITYLRKMKSSCSEINLPELIAFALQIAKGMEYLASMKVVHRDLAARNVLVASGKVLKISDFGLSRDVYEGDTYLKMSRSKVPVKWMALESLEKQLYTTKSDVWSFGILLWEIITIGGCPYPGIPTERLFQLLKEGYRMPRPDNCPLQLYELMKVCWLEKPNERPHFKELVQKIEFILEEISHQHASREENVQQRSKRLRSRDDGSMLQQLTSFPKLGVQQIGPYENQCLLSSNEFSV
;
A
#
# COMPACT_ATOMS: atom_id res chain seq x y z
N MET A 1 20.39 8.98 16.72
CA MET A 1 19.08 8.67 16.09
C MET A 1 18.20 8.04 17.15
N GLU A 2 16.91 8.36 17.13
CA GLU A 2 15.90 7.67 17.94
C GLU A 2 15.78 6.20 17.48
N TYR A 3 15.50 5.28 18.40
CA TYR A 3 15.36 3.86 18.09
C TYR A 3 14.07 3.60 17.28
N ALA A 4 14.20 3.05 16.07
CA ALA A 4 13.07 2.66 15.25
C ALA A 4 12.74 1.18 15.46
N GLU A 5 11.80 0.91 16.38
CA GLU A 5 11.42 -0.43 16.85
C GLU A 5 11.13 -1.43 15.72
N HIS A 6 10.50 -0.96 14.64
CA HIS A 6 10.05 -1.81 13.56
C HIS A 6 10.98 -1.77 12.33
N GLY A 7 12.08 -1.02 12.40
CA GLY A 7 13.07 -0.90 11.34
C GLY A 7 12.56 -0.15 10.11
N ALA A 8 13.06 -0.52 8.92
CA ALA A 8 12.67 0.14 7.67
C ALA A 8 11.24 -0.21 7.23
N LEU A 9 10.53 0.77 6.68
CA LEU A 9 9.15 0.65 6.22
C LEU A 9 8.98 -0.46 5.19
N ILE A 10 9.95 -0.65 4.28
CA ILE A 10 9.91 -1.75 3.30
C ILE A 10 9.82 -3.13 3.96
N THR A 11 10.55 -3.34 5.06
CA THR A 11 10.56 -4.59 5.81
C THR A 11 9.27 -4.72 6.62
N TYR A 12 8.81 -3.62 7.21
CA TYR A 12 7.56 -3.57 7.95
C TYR A 12 6.34 -3.93 7.08
N LEU A 13 6.20 -3.31 5.91
CA LEU A 13 5.13 -3.59 4.94
C LEU A 13 5.13 -5.07 4.53
N ARG A 14 6.30 -5.63 4.20
CA ARG A 14 6.39 -7.04 3.80
C ARG A 14 5.99 -8.00 4.92
N LYS A 15 6.30 -7.67 6.18
CA LYS A 15 5.83 -8.43 7.34
C LYS A 15 4.30 -8.39 7.46
N MET A 16 3.68 -7.22 7.26
CA MET A 16 2.21 -7.08 7.25
C MET A 16 1.55 -7.94 6.15
N LYS A 17 2.20 -8.08 4.99
CA LYS A 17 1.71 -8.93 3.90
C LYS A 17 1.74 -10.41 4.27
N SER A 18 2.76 -10.85 4.99
CA SER A 18 2.95 -12.25 5.40
C SER A 18 2.06 -12.68 6.57
N SER A 19 1.55 -11.74 7.38
CA SER A 19 0.72 -12.06 8.55
C SER A 19 -0.73 -12.46 8.23
N CYS A 20 -1.12 -12.57 6.95
CA CYS A 20 -2.51 -12.80 6.51
C CYS A 20 -3.54 -11.82 7.12
N SER A 21 -3.07 -10.71 7.70
CA SER A 21 -3.89 -9.64 8.22
C SER A 21 -4.51 -8.88 7.05
N GLU A 22 -5.79 -8.55 7.18
CA GLU A 22 -6.48 -7.73 6.19
C GLU A 22 -5.74 -6.40 5.99
N ILE A 23 -5.51 -6.05 4.73
CA ILE A 23 -4.75 -4.85 4.37
C ILE A 23 -5.60 -3.64 4.74
N ASN A 24 -5.19 -2.89 5.75
CA ASN A 24 -5.85 -1.66 6.16
C ASN A 24 -5.41 -0.50 5.24
N LEU A 25 -6.22 -0.23 4.21
CA LEU A 25 -5.97 0.85 3.26
C LEU A 25 -5.85 2.24 3.93
N PRO A 26 -6.74 2.65 4.86
CA PRO A 26 -6.55 3.86 5.67
C PRO A 26 -5.17 3.96 6.34
N GLU A 27 -4.65 2.86 6.89
CA GLU A 27 -3.32 2.84 7.52
C GLU A 27 -2.19 3.12 6.52
N LEU A 28 -2.24 2.50 5.33
CA LEU A 28 -1.26 2.74 4.27
C LEU A 28 -1.25 4.22 3.81
N ILE A 29 -2.42 4.84 3.73
CA ILE A 29 -2.55 6.25 3.33
C ILE A 29 -2.09 7.17 4.45
N ALA A 30 -2.35 6.81 5.72
CA ALA A 30 -1.79 7.53 6.87
C ALA A 30 -0.25 7.49 6.89
N PHE A 31 0.38 6.38 6.49
CA PHE A 31 1.84 6.30 6.31
C PHE A 31 2.32 7.27 5.22
N ALA A 32 1.67 7.28 4.05
CA ALA A 32 1.98 8.22 2.98
C ALA A 32 1.86 9.68 3.45
N LEU A 33 0.83 10.00 4.24
CA LEU A 33 0.61 11.33 4.80
C LEU A 33 1.74 11.76 5.75
N GLN A 34 2.16 10.90 6.68
CA GLN A 34 3.26 11.19 7.59
C GLN A 34 4.55 11.50 6.84
N ILE A 35 4.86 10.73 5.79
CA ILE A 35 6.04 10.94 4.95
C ILE A 35 5.92 12.24 4.15
N ALA A 36 4.73 12.54 3.60
CA ALA A 36 4.50 13.79 2.88
C ALA A 36 4.73 15.01 3.77
N LYS A 37 4.26 14.98 5.01
CA LYS A 37 4.49 16.05 6.01
C LYS A 37 5.97 16.20 6.35
N GLY A 38 6.70 15.09 6.50
CA GLY A 38 8.14 15.11 6.69
C GLY A 38 8.89 15.73 5.50
N MET A 39 8.50 15.39 4.27
CA MET A 39 9.10 15.95 3.05
C MET A 39 8.71 17.42 2.81
N GLU A 40 7.51 17.84 3.21
CA GLU A 40 7.11 19.26 3.22
C GLU A 40 8.05 20.06 4.13
N TYR A 41 8.33 19.54 5.32
CA TYR A 41 9.29 20.15 6.24
C TYR A 41 10.71 20.20 5.65
N LEU A 42 11.21 19.12 5.04
CA LEU A 42 12.53 19.16 4.39
C LEU A 42 12.57 20.18 3.25
N ALA A 43 11.51 20.27 2.45
CA ALA A 43 11.42 21.25 1.37
C ALA A 43 11.41 22.70 1.90
N SER A 44 10.72 22.98 3.02
CA SER A 44 10.73 24.32 3.63
C SER A 44 12.09 24.69 4.20
N MET A 45 12.87 23.71 4.62
CA MET A 45 14.27 23.85 5.05
C MET A 45 15.26 23.86 3.86
N LYS A 46 14.78 23.84 2.62
CA LYS A 46 15.60 23.79 1.39
C LYS A 46 16.56 22.58 1.35
N VAL A 47 16.14 21.46 1.93
CA VAL A 47 16.88 20.19 1.91
C VAL A 47 16.31 19.28 0.82
N VAL A 48 17.18 18.77 -0.06
CA VAL A 48 16.82 17.74 -1.05
C VAL A 48 17.31 16.39 -0.55
N HIS A 49 16.39 15.41 -0.47
CA HIS A 49 16.68 14.09 0.08
C HIS A 49 17.51 13.23 -0.88
N ARG A 50 17.09 13.13 -2.15
CA ARG A 50 17.77 12.43 -3.27
C ARG A 50 17.75 10.90 -3.24
N ASP A 51 17.25 10.30 -2.16
CA ASP A 51 17.10 8.85 -2.03
C ASP A 51 15.83 8.49 -1.24
N LEU A 52 14.73 9.19 -1.53
CA LEU A 52 13.45 8.91 -0.88
C LEU A 52 12.88 7.59 -1.41
N ALA A 53 12.81 6.59 -0.54
CA ALA A 53 12.32 5.25 -0.84
C ALA A 53 11.85 4.55 0.44
N ALA A 54 11.07 3.47 0.32
CA ALA A 54 10.54 2.77 1.50
C ALA A 54 11.63 2.13 2.39
N ARG A 55 12.81 1.84 1.82
CA ARG A 55 13.99 1.39 2.59
C ARG A 55 14.59 2.47 3.49
N ASN A 56 14.37 3.75 3.16
CA ASN A 56 14.94 4.91 3.84
C ASN A 56 13.90 5.64 4.70
N VAL A 57 12.73 5.03 4.92
CA VAL A 57 11.77 5.46 5.93
C VAL A 57 11.81 4.45 7.06
N LEU A 58 11.94 4.92 8.29
CA LEU A 58 11.94 4.10 9.50
C LEU A 58 10.57 4.15 10.18
N VAL A 59 10.18 3.03 10.78
CA VAL A 59 8.95 2.86 11.55
C VAL A 59 9.33 2.76 13.03
N ALA A 60 9.04 3.81 13.78
CA ALA A 60 9.25 3.87 15.23
C ALA A 60 8.04 3.31 16.00
N SER A 61 8.15 3.30 17.32
CA SER A 61 7.07 2.84 18.20
C SER A 61 5.80 3.66 17.97
N GLY A 62 4.64 3.02 18.14
CA GLY A 62 3.35 3.64 17.81
C GLY A 62 3.13 3.89 16.32
N LYS A 63 3.89 3.23 15.43
CA LYS A 63 3.81 3.37 13.96
C LYS A 63 4.08 4.79 13.46
N VAL A 64 4.95 5.52 14.17
CA VAL A 64 5.42 6.85 13.76
C VAL A 64 6.50 6.69 12.70
N LEU A 65 6.32 7.33 11.54
CA LEU A 65 7.26 7.26 10.43
C LEU A 65 8.30 8.38 10.47
N LYS A 66 9.56 8.02 10.24
CA LYS A 66 10.69 8.95 10.22
C LYS A 66 11.48 8.78 8.93
N ILE A 67 11.63 9.86 8.18
CA ILE A 67 12.51 9.90 7.02
C ILE A 67 13.97 9.80 7.50
N SER A 68 14.77 8.98 6.84
CA SER A 68 16.13 8.65 7.25
C SER A 68 17.07 8.58 6.05
N ASP A 69 18.34 8.24 6.32
CA ASP A 69 19.39 8.13 5.31
C ASP A 69 19.60 9.42 4.49
N PHE A 70 20.02 10.46 5.20
CA PHE A 70 20.46 11.73 4.61
C PHE A 70 21.87 11.64 4.01
N GLY A 71 22.44 10.44 3.83
CA GLY A 71 23.81 10.25 3.34
C GLY A 71 24.05 10.83 1.94
N LEU A 72 22.98 11.06 1.18
CA LEU A 72 23.01 11.74 -0.12
C LEU A 72 22.42 13.16 -0.07
N SER A 73 21.77 13.56 1.03
CA SER A 73 21.07 14.84 1.16
C SER A 73 22.03 16.01 1.29
N ARG A 74 21.65 17.15 0.72
CA ARG A 74 22.44 18.40 0.76
C ARG A 74 21.54 19.64 0.72
N ASP A 75 22.03 20.72 1.31
CA ASP A 75 21.39 22.04 1.26
C ASP A 75 21.45 22.62 -0.17
N VAL A 76 20.35 23.23 -0.60
CA VAL A 76 20.29 23.98 -1.86
C VAL A 76 20.82 25.40 -1.61
N TYR A 77 22.13 25.61 -1.69
CA TYR A 77 22.71 26.96 -1.74
C TYR A 77 22.98 27.37 -3.19
N GLU A 78 22.41 28.53 -3.55
CA GLU A 78 22.55 29.34 -4.77
C GLU A 78 22.67 28.57 -6.09
N GLY A 79 21.52 28.36 -6.75
CA GLY A 79 21.46 27.93 -8.16
C GLY A 79 20.43 26.85 -8.51
N ASP A 80 19.56 26.43 -7.57
CA ASP A 80 18.48 25.43 -7.72
C ASP A 80 18.86 24.09 -8.40
N THR A 81 20.14 23.86 -8.68
CA THR A 81 20.61 22.74 -9.49
C THR A 81 22.00 22.30 -9.03
N TYR A 82 22.15 21.00 -8.79
CA TYR A 82 23.42 20.37 -8.41
C TYR A 82 23.76 19.28 -9.42
N LEU A 83 25.05 19.12 -9.77
CA LEU A 83 25.59 18.03 -10.60
C LEU A 83 26.44 17.07 -9.75
N LYS A 84 26.15 15.77 -9.77
CA LYS A 84 26.89 14.75 -8.98
C LYS A 84 28.20 14.32 -9.66
N MET A 85 29.29 14.27 -8.88
CA MET A 85 30.63 13.84 -9.34
C MET A 85 31.11 12.43 -8.85
N SER A 86 30.28 11.59 -8.20
CA SER A 86 30.75 10.30 -7.62
C SER A 86 30.02 9.02 -8.11
N ARG A 87 30.80 7.92 -8.24
CA ARG A 87 30.43 6.57 -8.77
C ARG A 87 29.73 5.62 -7.77
N SER A 88 28.99 6.12 -6.79
CA SER A 88 28.22 5.26 -5.86
C SER A 88 27.02 4.62 -6.57
N LYS A 89 26.58 3.42 -6.15
CA LYS A 89 25.31 2.82 -6.60
C LYS A 89 24.16 3.82 -6.40
N VAL A 90 23.50 4.21 -7.49
CA VAL A 90 22.42 5.21 -7.50
C VAL A 90 21.06 4.51 -7.51
N PRO A 91 20.03 5.07 -6.87
CA PRO A 91 18.71 4.45 -6.76
C PRO A 91 17.89 4.67 -8.04
N VAL A 92 18.34 4.16 -9.18
CA VAL A 92 17.81 4.47 -10.53
C VAL A 92 16.28 4.38 -10.62
N LYS A 93 15.67 3.38 -9.99
CA LYS A 93 14.20 3.18 -10.00
C LYS A 93 13.41 4.25 -9.22
N TRP A 94 14.05 5.11 -8.45
CA TRP A 94 13.38 6.20 -7.73
C TRP A 94 13.72 7.58 -8.30
N MET A 95 14.65 7.65 -9.25
CA MET A 95 15.15 8.90 -9.79
C MET A 95 14.20 9.50 -10.83
N ALA A 96 14.05 10.82 -10.77
CA ALA A 96 13.34 11.59 -11.79
C ALA A 96 14.09 11.60 -13.12
N LEU A 97 13.39 11.88 -14.22
CA LEU A 97 13.97 11.93 -15.58
C LEU A 97 15.16 12.91 -15.67
N GLU A 98 15.04 14.11 -15.09
CA GLU A 98 16.11 15.10 -15.06
C GLU A 98 17.30 14.67 -14.20
N SER A 99 17.06 13.88 -13.17
CA SER A 99 18.12 13.30 -12.33
C SER A 99 18.85 12.18 -13.04
N LEU A 100 18.14 11.36 -13.82
CA LEU A 100 18.73 10.31 -14.66
C LEU A 100 19.58 10.91 -15.80
N GLU A 101 19.03 11.90 -16.50
CA GLU A 101 19.63 12.47 -17.71
C GLU A 101 20.75 13.47 -17.39
N LYS A 102 20.49 14.40 -16.48
CA LYS A 102 21.34 15.57 -16.25
C LYS A 102 21.92 15.62 -14.85
N GLN A 103 21.69 14.59 -14.03
CA GLN A 103 22.08 14.58 -12.63
C GLN A 103 21.55 15.79 -11.85
N LEU A 104 20.38 16.33 -12.23
CA LEU A 104 19.73 17.46 -11.54
C LEU A 104 18.87 16.95 -10.38
N TYR A 105 19.04 17.53 -9.20
CA TYR A 105 18.34 17.15 -7.98
C TYR A 105 17.71 18.38 -7.34
N THR A 106 16.40 18.30 -7.11
CA THR A 106 15.56 19.38 -6.57
C THR A 106 14.48 18.80 -5.67
N THR A 107 13.75 19.65 -4.96
CA THR A 107 12.52 19.22 -4.26
C THR A 107 11.51 18.58 -5.23
N LYS A 108 11.49 18.98 -6.51
CA LYS A 108 10.65 18.38 -7.55
C LYS A 108 11.14 17.01 -8.03
N SER A 109 12.43 16.71 -7.95
CA SER A 109 12.91 15.34 -8.15
C SER A 109 12.55 14.44 -6.97
N ASP A 110 12.54 14.97 -5.74
CA ASP A 110 12.04 14.22 -4.58
C ASP A 110 10.53 13.94 -4.67
N VAL A 111 9.74 14.85 -5.27
CA VAL A 111 8.31 14.60 -5.57
C VAL A 111 8.13 13.39 -6.50
N TRP A 112 9.00 13.22 -7.49
CA TRP A 112 8.98 12.02 -8.34
C TRP A 112 9.23 10.75 -7.50
N SER A 113 10.29 10.77 -6.68
CA SER A 113 10.64 9.66 -5.79
C SER A 113 9.51 9.36 -4.80
N PHE A 114 8.80 10.39 -4.31
CA PHE A 114 7.62 10.23 -3.47
C PHE A 114 6.49 9.50 -4.21
N GLY A 115 6.25 9.80 -5.49
CA GLY A 115 5.30 9.04 -6.31
C GLY A 115 5.64 7.55 -6.40
N ILE A 116 6.94 7.21 -6.52
CA ILE A 116 7.41 5.82 -6.48
C ILE A 116 7.20 5.20 -5.09
N LEU A 117 7.45 5.97 -4.03
CA LEU A 117 7.22 5.53 -2.65
C LEU A 117 5.73 5.26 -2.36
N LEU A 118 4.82 6.08 -2.89
CA LEU A 118 3.37 5.79 -2.82
C LEU A 118 3.05 4.43 -3.46
N TRP A 119 3.68 4.13 -4.60
CA TRP A 119 3.54 2.84 -5.27
C TRP A 119 4.09 1.69 -4.41
N GLU A 120 5.25 1.86 -3.77
CA GLU A 120 5.80 0.85 -2.83
C GLU A 120 4.85 0.61 -1.65
N ILE A 121 4.26 1.68 -1.10
CA ILE A 121 3.33 1.59 0.04
C ILE A 121 2.07 0.82 -0.36
N ILE A 122 1.41 1.21 -1.46
CA ILE A 122 0.12 0.61 -1.86
C ILE A 122 0.27 -0.84 -2.37
N THR A 123 1.46 -1.19 -2.88
CA THR A 123 1.80 -2.58 -3.26
C THR A 123 2.41 -3.39 -2.11
N ILE A 124 2.52 -2.77 -0.93
CA ILE A 124 2.97 -3.40 0.32
C ILE A 124 4.39 -3.95 0.16
N GLY A 125 5.29 -3.05 -0.24
CA GLY A 125 6.70 -3.32 -0.44
C GLY A 125 7.02 -4.03 -1.76
N GLY A 126 6.19 -3.82 -2.78
CA GLY A 126 6.47 -4.24 -4.14
C GLY A 126 7.78 -3.64 -4.67
N CYS A 127 8.40 -4.31 -5.64
CA CYS A 127 9.58 -3.77 -6.33
C CYS A 127 9.11 -2.86 -7.48
N PRO A 128 9.46 -1.55 -7.48
CA PRO A 128 9.08 -0.66 -8.57
C PRO A 128 9.56 -1.17 -9.92
N TYR A 129 8.76 -0.93 -10.96
CA TYR A 129 9.02 -1.37 -12.33
C TYR A 129 9.29 -2.89 -12.40
N PRO A 130 8.33 -3.73 -11.99
CA PRO A 130 8.52 -5.18 -11.97
C PRO A 130 8.80 -5.70 -13.38
N GLY A 131 9.83 -6.55 -13.52
CA GLY A 131 10.23 -7.14 -14.79
C GLY A 131 10.97 -6.21 -15.75
N ILE A 132 11.14 -4.92 -15.42
CA ILE A 132 11.88 -3.96 -16.26
C ILE A 132 13.34 -3.88 -15.78
N PRO A 133 14.32 -4.19 -16.65
CA PRO A 133 15.74 -3.97 -16.36
C PRO A 133 16.04 -2.48 -16.18
N THR A 134 16.92 -2.16 -15.22
CA THR A 134 17.29 -0.78 -14.86
C THR A 134 17.87 -0.02 -16.06
N GLU A 135 18.59 -0.72 -16.93
CA GLU A 135 19.26 -0.21 -18.13
C GLU A 135 18.26 0.26 -19.20
N ARG A 136 17.05 -0.31 -19.22
CA ARG A 136 15.97 0.05 -20.17
C ARG A 136 15.02 1.11 -19.61
N LEU A 137 15.01 1.29 -18.29
CA LEU A 137 14.01 2.12 -17.62
C LEU A 137 14.03 3.58 -18.10
N PHE A 138 15.21 4.19 -18.26
CA PHE A 138 15.32 5.58 -18.70
C PHE A 138 14.67 5.81 -20.08
N GLN A 139 14.93 4.92 -21.04
CA GLN A 139 14.34 5.01 -22.38
C GLN A 139 12.81 4.90 -22.32
N LEU A 140 12.28 3.92 -21.58
CA LEU A 140 10.83 3.76 -21.42
C LEU A 140 10.18 5.00 -20.80
N LEU A 141 10.79 5.58 -19.76
CA LEU A 141 10.26 6.77 -19.12
C LEU A 141 10.23 7.98 -20.06
N LYS A 142 11.24 8.13 -20.93
CA LYS A 142 11.30 9.14 -22.00
C LYS A 142 10.23 8.93 -23.08
N GLU A 143 9.88 7.67 -23.37
CA GLU A 143 8.78 7.30 -24.27
C GLU A 143 7.39 7.46 -23.62
N GLY A 144 7.32 7.96 -22.39
CA GLY A 144 6.07 8.26 -21.69
C GLY A 144 5.54 7.11 -20.83
N TYR A 145 6.24 5.99 -20.73
CA TYR A 145 5.83 4.88 -19.87
C TYR A 145 5.74 5.33 -18.41
N ARG A 146 4.69 4.89 -17.71
CA ARG A 146 4.53 4.99 -16.25
C ARG A 146 3.98 3.68 -15.71
N MET A 147 4.24 3.36 -14.44
CA MET A 147 3.71 2.13 -13.83
C MET A 147 2.18 2.14 -13.84
N PRO A 148 1.52 1.02 -14.15
CA PRO A 148 0.06 0.93 -14.12
C PRO A 148 -0.49 1.04 -12.69
N ARG A 149 -1.79 1.33 -12.59
CA ARG A 149 -2.50 1.37 -11.32
C ARG A 149 -2.49 0.00 -10.64
N PRO A 150 -2.00 -0.12 -9.39
CA PRO A 150 -2.08 -1.37 -8.63
C PRO A 150 -3.53 -1.78 -8.30
N ASP A 151 -3.78 -3.08 -8.15
CA ASP A 151 -5.13 -3.66 -7.99
C ASP A 151 -5.92 -3.07 -6.80
N ASN A 152 -5.23 -2.72 -5.71
CA ASN A 152 -5.83 -2.16 -4.48
C ASN A 152 -5.65 -0.64 -4.33
N CYS A 153 -5.25 0.05 -5.40
CA CYS A 153 -4.99 1.49 -5.34
C CYS A 153 -6.26 2.30 -5.66
N PRO A 154 -6.71 3.18 -4.74
CA PRO A 154 -7.74 4.16 -5.05
C PRO A 154 -7.37 4.99 -6.29
N LEU A 155 -8.37 5.31 -7.12
CA LEU A 155 -8.13 6.07 -8.35
C LEU A 155 -7.49 7.43 -8.04
N GLN A 156 -7.99 8.14 -7.02
CA GLN A 156 -7.48 9.44 -6.61
C GLN A 156 -6.00 9.39 -6.20
N LEU A 157 -5.58 8.34 -5.49
CA LEU A 157 -4.19 8.14 -5.11
C LEU A 157 -3.31 7.83 -6.34
N TYR A 158 -3.81 7.07 -7.30
CA TYR A 158 -3.09 6.80 -8.55
C TYR A 158 -2.96 8.05 -9.44
N GLU A 159 -4.01 8.87 -9.54
CA GLU A 159 -3.93 10.18 -10.20
C GLU A 159 -2.88 11.06 -9.53
N LEU A 160 -2.77 11.01 -8.19
CA LEU A 160 -1.72 11.70 -7.44
C LEU A 160 -0.31 11.18 -7.82
N MET A 161 -0.13 9.87 -7.95
CA MET A 161 1.14 9.28 -8.43
C MET A 161 1.48 9.77 -9.84
N LYS A 162 0.51 9.79 -10.76
CA LYS A 162 0.73 10.26 -12.13
C LYS A 162 1.18 11.72 -12.19
N VAL A 163 0.59 12.62 -11.39
CA VAL A 163 1.04 14.02 -11.36
C VAL A 163 2.43 14.18 -10.74
N CYS A 164 2.84 13.29 -9.83
CA CYS A 164 4.22 13.25 -9.33
C CYS A 164 5.22 12.82 -10.42
N TRP A 165 4.78 12.07 -11.42
CA TRP A 165 5.60 11.56 -12.53
C TRP A 165 5.46 12.35 -13.84
N LEU A 166 4.95 13.59 -13.78
CA LEU A 166 4.96 14.48 -14.94
C LEU A 166 6.40 14.74 -15.39
N GLU A 167 6.60 14.79 -16.70
CA GLU A 167 7.93 14.92 -17.29
C GLU A 167 8.60 16.23 -16.84
N LYS A 168 7.88 17.36 -16.97
CA LYS A 168 8.42 18.66 -16.57
C LYS A 168 8.36 18.84 -15.05
N PRO A 169 9.48 19.11 -14.36
CA PRO A 169 9.51 19.21 -12.90
C PRO A 169 8.59 20.30 -12.33
N ASN A 170 8.41 21.40 -13.04
CA ASN A 170 7.57 22.52 -12.62
C ASN A 170 6.06 22.22 -12.71
N GLU A 171 5.65 21.21 -13.48
CA GLU A 171 4.26 20.76 -13.55
C GLU A 171 3.91 19.80 -12.39
N ARG A 172 4.91 19.28 -11.68
CA ARG A 172 4.72 18.44 -10.50
C ARG A 172 4.27 19.29 -9.30
N PRO A 173 3.40 18.76 -8.42
CA PRO A 173 2.95 19.49 -7.23
C PRO A 173 4.11 19.77 -6.24
N HIS A 174 3.90 20.69 -5.30
CA HIS A 174 4.75 20.83 -4.12
C HIS A 174 4.29 19.87 -3.02
N PHE A 175 5.18 19.54 -2.07
CA PHE A 175 4.82 18.67 -0.95
C PHE A 175 3.64 19.19 -0.13
N LYS A 176 3.50 20.51 0.04
CA LYS A 176 2.32 21.12 0.65
C LYS A 176 1.00 20.72 -0.02
N GLU A 177 0.98 20.74 -1.36
CA GLU A 177 -0.19 20.34 -2.14
C GLU A 177 -0.43 18.82 -2.06
N LEU A 178 0.64 18.03 -1.96
CA LEU A 178 0.55 16.59 -1.76
C LEU A 178 -0.06 16.24 -0.40
N VAL A 179 0.36 16.93 0.67
CA VAL A 179 -0.20 16.75 2.03
C VAL A 179 -1.71 16.98 2.00
N GLN A 180 -2.16 18.12 1.47
CA GLN A 180 -3.59 18.47 1.40
C GLN A 180 -4.40 17.42 0.61
N LYS A 181 -3.87 16.96 -0.53
CA LYS A 181 -4.55 15.94 -1.35
C LYS A 181 -4.62 14.59 -0.65
N ILE A 182 -3.58 14.19 0.08
CA ILE A 182 -3.56 12.91 0.79
C ILE A 182 -4.49 12.97 2.02
N GLU A 183 -4.56 14.10 2.73
CA GLU A 183 -5.51 14.31 3.83
C GLU A 183 -6.94 14.11 3.34
N PHE A 184 -7.30 14.76 2.24
CA PHE A 184 -8.62 14.60 1.61
C PHE A 184 -8.91 13.14 1.22
N ILE A 185 -7.96 12.46 0.58
CA ILE A 185 -8.11 11.05 0.20
C ILE A 185 -8.31 10.15 1.44
N LEU A 186 -7.57 10.42 2.51
CA LEU A 186 -7.66 9.66 3.76
C LEU A 186 -9.03 9.82 4.42
N GLU A 187 -9.53 11.06 4.51
CA GLU A 187 -10.86 11.35 5.05
C GLU A 187 -11.96 10.60 4.29
N GLU A 188 -11.94 10.68 2.96
CA GLU A 188 -12.90 9.98 2.09
C GLU A 188 -12.90 8.47 2.30
N ILE A 189 -11.72 7.85 2.39
CA ILE A 189 -11.59 6.40 2.56
C ILE A 189 -11.99 5.98 3.97
N SER A 190 -11.65 6.76 4.99
CA SER A 190 -12.09 6.51 6.37
C SER A 190 -13.60 6.55 6.51
N HIS A 191 -14.29 7.51 5.86
CA HIS A 191 -15.76 7.56 5.85
C HIS A 191 -16.39 6.35 5.13
N GLN A 192 -15.79 5.90 4.03
CA GLN A 192 -16.23 4.69 3.32
C GLN A 192 -16.02 3.42 4.14
N HIS A 193 -14.93 3.33 4.91
CA HIS A 193 -14.69 2.20 5.81
C HIS A 193 -15.69 2.16 6.96
N ALA A 194 -15.91 3.29 7.66
CA ALA A 194 -16.86 3.36 8.78
C ALA A 194 -18.29 2.97 8.35
N SER A 195 -18.77 3.50 7.22
CA SER A 195 -20.10 3.15 6.70
C SER A 195 -20.22 1.68 6.29
N ARG A 196 -19.15 1.04 5.80
CA ARG A 196 -19.15 -0.40 5.51
C ARG A 196 -19.25 -1.25 6.77
N GLU A 197 -18.49 -0.91 7.80
CA GLU A 197 -18.52 -1.61 9.09
C GLU A 197 -19.90 -1.51 9.74
N GLU A 198 -20.53 -0.34 9.73
CA GLU A 198 -21.89 -0.13 10.22
C GLU A 198 -22.92 -1.00 9.47
N ASN A 199 -22.83 -1.06 8.14
CA ASN A 199 -23.71 -1.86 7.29
C ASN A 199 -23.56 -3.36 7.54
N VAL A 200 -22.33 -3.86 7.71
CA VAL A 200 -22.07 -5.26 8.06
C VAL A 200 -22.67 -5.58 9.42
N GLN A 201 -22.42 -4.72 10.43
CA GLN A 201 -22.96 -4.90 11.78
C GLN A 201 -24.50 -4.93 11.78
N GLN A 202 -25.14 -4.05 11.00
CA GLN A 202 -26.59 -3.99 10.89
C GLN A 202 -27.16 -5.22 10.16
N ARG A 203 -26.49 -5.72 9.12
CA ARG A 203 -26.89 -6.94 8.40
C ARG A 203 -26.74 -8.19 9.27
N SER A 204 -25.65 -8.30 10.03
CA SER A 204 -25.44 -9.39 11.00
C SER A 204 -26.45 -9.36 12.16
N LYS A 205 -26.92 -8.18 12.59
CA LYS A 205 -28.03 -8.06 13.56
C LYS A 205 -29.36 -8.52 12.95
N ARG A 206 -29.67 -8.13 11.71
CA ARG A 206 -30.90 -8.53 10.99
C ARG A 206 -30.99 -10.04 10.73
N LEU A 207 -29.86 -10.67 10.43
CA LEU A 207 -29.78 -12.12 10.23
C LEU A 207 -30.03 -12.88 11.54
N ARG A 208 -29.42 -12.46 12.66
CA ARG A 208 -29.67 -13.05 13.98
C ARG A 208 -31.13 -12.92 14.43
N SER A 209 -31.77 -11.79 14.15
CA SER A 209 -33.20 -11.59 14.46
C SER A 209 -34.17 -12.38 13.59
N ARG A 210 -33.72 -12.96 12.46
CA ARG A 210 -34.56 -13.81 11.59
C ARG A 210 -34.53 -15.28 12.00
N ASP A 211 -33.41 -15.77 12.50
CA ASP A 211 -33.27 -17.18 12.93
C ASP A 211 -34.02 -17.50 14.23
N ASP A 212 -34.28 -16.50 15.09
CA ASP A 212 -35.13 -16.68 16.29
C ASP A 212 -36.63 -16.80 15.96
N GLY A 213 -37.05 -16.50 14.72
CA GLY A 213 -38.46 -16.40 14.32
C GLY A 213 -39.03 -17.57 13.54
N SER A 214 -38.23 -18.52 13.03
CA SER A 214 -38.73 -19.56 12.10
C SER A 214 -38.44 -21.01 12.45
N MET A 215 -37.77 -21.32 13.58
CA MET A 215 -37.47 -22.73 13.92
C MET A 215 -38.46 -23.38 14.91
N LEU A 216 -39.40 -22.61 15.51
CA LEU A 216 -40.30 -23.10 16.58
C LEU A 216 -41.79 -23.19 16.21
N GLN A 217 -42.16 -23.25 14.93
CA GLN A 217 -43.57 -23.45 14.52
C GLN A 217 -43.84 -24.62 13.55
N GLN A 218 -42.85 -25.45 13.22
CA GLN A 218 -43.09 -26.64 12.37
C GLN A 218 -43.05 -28.00 13.08
N LEU A 219 -42.92 -28.05 14.41
CA LEU A 219 -42.81 -29.33 15.16
C LEU A 219 -44.06 -29.74 15.96
N THR A 220 -45.24 -29.15 15.71
CA THR A 220 -46.48 -29.56 16.41
C THR A 220 -47.63 -29.87 15.47
N SER A 221 -47.42 -30.69 14.44
CA SER A 221 -48.52 -31.34 13.72
C SER A 221 -48.06 -32.63 13.03
N PHE A 222 -47.83 -33.68 13.82
CA PHE A 222 -47.86 -35.04 13.30
C PHE A 222 -48.75 -35.90 14.22
N PRO A 223 -49.78 -36.57 13.68
CA PRO A 223 -50.58 -37.51 14.46
C PRO A 223 -49.77 -38.78 14.74
N LYS A 224 -49.88 -39.29 15.98
CA LYS A 224 -49.29 -40.57 16.40
C LYS A 224 -49.91 -41.71 15.61
N LEU A 225 -49.10 -42.48 14.88
CA LEU A 225 -49.47 -43.78 14.34
C LEU A 225 -48.49 -44.85 14.83
N GLY A 226 -49.09 -45.99 15.17
CA GLY A 226 -48.61 -47.01 16.07
C GLY A 226 -47.30 -47.71 15.73
N VAL A 227 -46.69 -48.21 16.80
CA VAL A 227 -45.56 -49.14 16.81
C VAL A 227 -46.02 -50.49 16.27
N GLN A 228 -45.37 -50.96 15.21
CA GLN A 228 -45.34 -52.39 14.85
C GLN A 228 -43.88 -52.82 14.63
N GLN A 229 -43.49 -53.83 15.39
CA GLN A 229 -42.22 -54.55 15.28
C GLN A 229 -42.20 -55.37 13.99
N ILE A 230 -41.10 -55.32 13.21
CA ILE A 230 -40.65 -56.43 12.34
C ILE A 230 -39.12 -56.48 12.37
N GLY A 231 -38.59 -57.71 12.45
CA GLY A 231 -37.21 -58.08 12.82
C GLY A 231 -36.13 -58.03 11.72
N PRO A 232 -35.02 -58.78 11.88
CA PRO A 232 -33.70 -58.43 11.35
C PRO A 232 -33.38 -59.13 10.03
N TYR A 233 -32.67 -58.46 9.11
CA TYR A 233 -31.87 -59.12 8.09
C TYR A 233 -30.60 -58.34 7.72
N GLU A 234 -29.52 -59.10 7.62
CA GLU A 234 -28.14 -58.77 7.27
C GLU A 234 -27.99 -58.30 5.81
N ASN A 235 -26.98 -57.47 5.51
CA ASN A 235 -25.72 -57.89 4.85
C ASN A 235 -24.96 -56.72 4.20
N GLN A 236 -23.63 -56.71 4.43
CA GLN A 236 -22.52 -56.51 3.47
C GLN A 236 -22.48 -55.25 2.58
N CYS A 237 -21.35 -54.74 2.09
CA CYS A 237 -19.92 -54.81 2.37
C CYS A 237 -19.28 -53.83 1.36
N LEU A 238 -18.04 -53.38 1.64
CA LEU A 238 -16.99 -52.94 0.71
C LEU A 238 -16.63 -51.45 0.69
N LEU A 239 -15.54 -51.21 1.41
CA LEU A 239 -14.52 -50.19 1.18
C LEU A 239 -13.76 -50.50 -0.12
N SER A 240 -13.50 -49.49 -0.93
CA SER A 240 -12.33 -49.47 -1.81
C SER A 240 -11.57 -48.15 -1.62
N SER A 241 -10.44 -48.28 -0.96
CA SER A 241 -9.32 -47.35 -1.03
C SER A 241 -8.72 -47.42 -2.44
N ASN A 242 -8.27 -46.30 -2.99
CA ASN A 242 -7.11 -46.32 -3.87
C ASN A 242 -6.31 -45.02 -3.72
N GLU A 243 -5.04 -45.25 -3.41
CA GLU A 243 -3.90 -44.35 -3.39
C GLU A 243 -3.63 -43.78 -4.79
N PHE A 244 -2.87 -42.68 -4.89
CA PHE A 244 -1.66 -42.66 -5.72
C PHE A 244 -0.77 -41.47 -5.32
N SER A 245 0.41 -41.82 -4.81
CA SER A 245 1.60 -40.99 -4.74
C SER A 245 2.43 -41.21 -6.01
N VAL A 246 2.89 -40.14 -6.66
CA VAL A 246 4.27 -39.94 -7.17
C VAL A 246 4.52 -38.44 -7.19
#